data_AF-A0AA36BA53-F1
#
_entry.id   AF-A0AA36BA53-F1
#
_cell.length_a   1.000
_cell.length_b   1.000
_cell.length_c   1.000
_cell.angle_alpha   90.00
_cell.angle_beta   90.00
_cell.angle_gamma   90.00
#
_symmetry.space_group_name_H-M   'P 1'
#
loop_
_entity.id
_entity.type
_entity.pdbx_description
1 polymer ?
#
loop_
_entity_poly.entity_id
_entity_poly.type
_entity_poly.pdbx_seq_one_letter_code
_entity_poly.pdbx_strand_id
1 'polypeptide(L)'
;MRLSGHIVRMADERKPKQLYYGEPAEGKRNRCKPKKRLKDDIGTTMKSLAMEPKAIKTHVSDRSGWKTKVWCEVKAFEKDRMTYARLKRDLKKNVTIEK
;
A
#
# COMPACT_ATOMS: atom_id res chain seq x y z
N MET A 1 2.66 -2.12 -5.31
CA MET A 1 1.50 -1.70 -6.14
C MET A 1 1.53 -2.17 -7.60
N ARG A 2 2.67 -2.37 -8.29
CA ARG A 2 2.65 -2.92 -9.67
C ARG A 2 2.06 -4.33 -9.76
N LEU A 3 2.49 -5.23 -8.89
CA LEU A 3 2.02 -6.63 -8.84
C LEU A 3 0.55 -6.76 -8.41
N SER A 4 0.07 -5.95 -7.47
CA SER A 4 -1.31 -6.05 -6.97
C SER A 4 -2.35 -5.82 -8.07
N GLY A 5 -2.16 -4.80 -8.92
CA GLY A 5 -3.01 -4.62 -10.11
C GLY A 5 -2.90 -5.76 -11.13
N HIS A 6 -1.77 -6.46 -11.21
CA HIS A 6 -1.70 -7.67 -12.05
C HIS A 6 -2.52 -8.82 -11.46
N ILE A 7 -2.40 -9.08 -10.16
CA ILE A 7 -3.15 -10.15 -9.47
C ILE A 7 -4.66 -9.92 -9.57
N VAL A 8 -5.12 -8.68 -9.40
CA VAL A 8 -6.55 -8.32 -9.53
C VAL A 8 -7.10 -8.63 -10.93
N ARG A 9 -6.29 -8.57 -12.00
CA ARG A 9 -6.66 -8.94 -13.38
C ARG A 9 -6.56 -10.44 -13.69
N MET A 10 -5.98 -11.26 -12.84
CA MET A 10 -5.90 -12.72 -13.10
C MET A 10 -7.29 -13.37 -12.98
N ALA A 11 -7.47 -14.56 -13.56
CA ALA A 11 -8.63 -15.41 -13.26
C ALA A 11 -8.58 -15.89 -11.79
N ASP A 12 -9.74 -16.12 -11.18
CA ASP A 12 -9.89 -16.49 -9.76
C ASP A 12 -9.39 -17.91 -9.42
N GLU A 13 -9.27 -18.78 -10.42
CA GLU A 13 -8.62 -20.08 -10.32
C GLU A 13 -7.11 -19.99 -10.05
N ARG A 14 -6.47 -18.87 -10.41
CA ARG A 14 -5.01 -18.75 -10.33
C ARG A 14 -4.56 -18.62 -8.87
N LYS A 15 -3.65 -19.50 -8.44
CA LYS A 15 -3.07 -19.52 -7.08
C LYS A 15 -2.65 -18.15 -6.52
N PRO A 16 -2.02 -17.22 -7.28
CA PRO A 16 -1.71 -15.89 -6.75
C PRO A 16 -2.94 -15.05 -6.38
N LYS A 17 -4.06 -15.18 -7.10
CA LYS A 17 -5.32 -14.49 -6.80
C LYS A 17 -6.04 -15.15 -5.63
N GLN A 18 -6.04 -16.49 -5.58
CA GLN A 18 -6.51 -17.27 -4.43
C GLN A 18 -5.77 -16.89 -3.14
N LEU A 19 -4.43 -16.78 -3.18
CA LEU A 19 -3.62 -16.35 -2.03
C LEU A 19 -3.85 -14.89 -1.63
N TYR A 20 -4.07 -14.00 -2.60
CA TYR A 20 -4.28 -12.57 -2.35
C TYR A 20 -5.59 -12.25 -1.61
N TYR A 21 -6.66 -12.98 -1.96
CA TYR A 21 -7.97 -12.86 -1.32
C TYR A 21 -8.18 -13.85 -0.17
N GLY A 22 -7.44 -14.96 -0.17
CA GLY A 22 -7.51 -16.03 0.81
C GLY A 22 -6.92 -15.66 2.16
N GLU A 23 -7.26 -16.46 3.17
CA GLU A 23 -6.83 -16.27 4.54
C GLU A 23 -5.62 -17.16 4.85
N PRO A 24 -4.61 -16.67 5.59
CA PRO A 24 -3.58 -17.53 6.15
C PRO A 24 -4.20 -18.66 6.97
N ALA A 25 -3.73 -19.89 6.75
CA ALA A 25 -4.13 -21.05 7.56
C ALA A 25 -3.61 -20.94 9.01
N GLU A 26 -2.46 -20.29 9.17
CA GLU A 26 -1.75 -20.16 10.44
C GLU A 26 -1.52 -18.69 10.83
N GLY A 27 -1.23 -18.45 12.11
CA GLY A 27 -0.95 -17.13 12.68
C GLY A 27 -2.06 -16.63 13.61
N LYS A 28 -1.80 -16.72 14.92
CA LYS A 28 -2.74 -16.28 15.97
C LYS A 28 -2.82 -14.76 16.04
N ARG A 29 -4.02 -14.24 16.28
CA ARG A 29 -4.29 -12.80 16.46
C ARG A 29 -4.73 -12.48 17.88
N ASN A 30 -4.56 -11.22 18.27
CA ASN A 30 -5.25 -10.67 19.43
C ASN A 30 -6.75 -10.94 19.30
N ARG A 31 -7.40 -11.28 20.42
CA ARG A 31 -8.84 -11.60 20.48
C ARG A 31 -9.66 -10.51 19.75
N CYS A 32 -10.74 -10.95 19.09
CA CYS A 32 -11.72 -10.10 18.42
C CYS A 32 -11.27 -9.33 17.16
N LYS A 33 -10.11 -9.66 16.54
CA LYS A 33 -9.72 -9.09 15.23
C LYS A 33 -9.96 -10.06 14.06
N PRO A 34 -10.50 -9.61 12.91
CA PRO A 34 -10.57 -10.42 11.68
C PRO A 34 -9.20 -10.96 11.24
N LYS A 35 -9.19 -12.04 10.46
CA LYS A 35 -7.96 -12.63 9.87
C LYS A 35 -7.30 -11.68 8.84
N LYS A 36 -6.02 -11.89 8.52
CA LYS A 36 -5.24 -10.96 7.67
C LYS A 36 -5.40 -11.26 6.18
N ARG A 37 -6.19 -10.46 5.45
CA ARG A 37 -6.12 -10.35 3.98
C ARG A 37 -4.77 -9.75 3.53
N LEU A 38 -4.04 -10.36 2.59
CA LEU A 38 -2.98 -9.63 1.85
C LEU A 38 -3.57 -8.42 1.11
N LYS A 39 -4.78 -8.61 0.56
CA LYS A 39 -5.67 -7.55 0.07
C LYS A 39 -5.80 -6.37 1.05
N ASP A 40 -5.91 -6.64 2.36
CA ASP A 40 -6.22 -5.61 3.35
C ASP A 40 -4.99 -4.77 3.68
N ASP A 41 -3.80 -5.40 3.80
CA ASP A 41 -2.52 -4.69 3.89
C ASP A 41 -2.33 -3.73 2.70
N ILE A 42 -2.58 -4.22 1.49
CA ILE A 42 -2.49 -3.42 0.26
C ILE A 42 -3.54 -2.31 0.25
N GLY A 43 -4.74 -2.58 0.76
CA GLY A 43 -5.78 -1.56 0.98
C GLY A 43 -5.33 -0.46 1.95
N THR A 44 -4.62 -0.79 3.04
CA THR A 44 -4.06 0.24 3.95
C THR A 44 -2.98 1.06 3.27
N THR A 45 -2.03 0.42 2.57
CA THR A 45 -0.99 1.12 1.82
C THR A 45 -1.58 2.02 0.71
N MET A 46 -2.66 1.62 0.05
CA MET A 46 -3.34 2.47 -0.94
C MET A 46 -3.96 3.73 -0.33
N LYS A 47 -4.54 3.64 0.88
CA LYS A 47 -5.03 4.83 1.59
C LYS A 47 -3.89 5.81 1.91
N SER A 48 -2.71 5.30 2.29
CA SER A 48 -1.51 6.14 2.50
C SER A 48 -1.00 6.79 1.21
N LEU A 49 -1.32 6.22 0.04
CA LEU A 49 -1.01 6.76 -1.28
C LEU A 49 -2.19 7.56 -1.87
N ALA A 50 -3.10 8.09 -1.05
CA ALA A 50 -4.30 8.84 -1.45
C ALA A 50 -5.24 8.13 -2.48
N MET A 51 -5.09 6.81 -2.68
CA MET A 51 -5.90 6.03 -3.61
C MET A 51 -7.05 5.32 -2.89
N GLU A 52 -8.28 5.48 -3.38
CA GLU A 52 -9.43 4.78 -2.82
C GLU A 52 -9.34 3.25 -3.08
N PRO A 53 -9.36 2.39 -2.04
CA PRO A 53 -9.28 0.95 -2.23
C PRO A 53 -10.51 0.33 -2.91
N LYS A 54 -11.69 0.98 -2.87
CA LYS A 54 -12.90 0.48 -3.53
C LYS A 54 -12.80 0.59 -5.06
N ALA A 55 -12.26 1.71 -5.56
CA ALA A 55 -12.05 1.99 -6.98
C ALA A 55 -10.95 1.13 -7.65
N ILE A 56 -10.23 0.29 -6.89
CA ILE A 56 -9.08 -0.47 -7.41
C ILE A 56 -9.45 -1.35 -8.61
N LYS A 57 -10.59 -2.05 -8.58
CA LYS A 57 -11.00 -2.95 -9.69
C LYS A 57 -11.14 -2.16 -11.00
N THR A 58 -11.84 -1.03 -10.94
CA THR A 58 -12.07 -0.14 -12.09
C THR A 58 -10.77 0.47 -12.60
N HIS A 59 -9.94 1.03 -11.72
CA HIS A 59 -8.65 1.61 -12.11
C HIS A 59 -7.65 0.58 -12.66
N VAL A 60 -7.73 -0.67 -12.23
CA VAL A 60 -6.83 -1.74 -12.65
C VAL A 60 -7.20 -2.28 -14.04
N SER A 61 -8.44 -2.13 -14.51
CA SER A 61 -8.82 -2.52 -15.89
C SER A 61 -7.96 -1.82 -16.93
N ASP A 62 -7.71 -0.51 -16.79
CA ASP A 62 -6.70 0.20 -17.58
C ASP A 62 -5.28 -0.12 -17.05
N ARG A 63 -4.57 -0.98 -17.77
CA ARG A 63 -3.19 -1.37 -17.45
C ARG A 63 -2.21 -0.19 -17.51
N SER A 64 -2.42 0.75 -18.43
CA SER A 64 -1.59 1.93 -18.69
C SER A 64 -1.79 2.97 -17.59
N GLY A 65 -3.01 3.45 -17.41
CA GLY A 65 -3.37 4.41 -16.36
C GLY A 65 -3.06 3.89 -14.97
N TRP A 66 -3.28 2.59 -14.69
CA TRP A 66 -2.84 1.99 -13.42
C TRP A 66 -1.33 2.13 -13.20
N LYS A 67 -0.50 1.80 -14.20
CA LYS A 67 0.96 1.88 -14.10
C LYS A 67 1.41 3.32 -13.84
N THR A 68 0.84 4.29 -14.56
CA THR A 68 1.17 5.72 -14.44
C THR A 68 0.70 6.29 -13.11
N LYS A 69 -0.57 6.11 -12.74
CA LYS A 69 -1.14 6.57 -11.46
C LYS A 69 -0.32 6.04 -10.27
N VAL A 70 -0.10 4.73 -10.21
CA VAL A 70 0.72 4.12 -9.15
C VAL A 70 2.13 4.70 -9.08
N TRP A 71 2.76 5.03 -10.22
CA TRP A 71 4.09 5.62 -10.21
C TRP A 71 4.07 7.07 -9.70
N CYS A 72 3.08 7.88 -10.11
CA CYS A 72 2.90 9.24 -9.62
C CYS A 72 2.65 9.27 -8.11
N GLU A 73 1.67 8.51 -7.61
CA GLU A 73 1.32 8.51 -6.17
C GLU A 73 2.49 8.03 -5.29
N VAL A 74 3.19 6.97 -5.70
CA VAL A 74 4.36 6.47 -4.97
C VAL A 74 5.50 7.49 -4.98
N LYS A 75 5.71 8.20 -6.09
CA LYS A 75 6.75 9.24 -6.19
C LYS A 75 6.43 10.46 -5.33
N ALA A 76 5.16 10.87 -5.25
CA ALA A 76 4.69 11.92 -4.35
C ALA A 76 4.87 11.52 -2.88
N PHE A 77 4.33 10.36 -2.49
CA PHE A 77 4.47 9.83 -1.13
C PHE A 77 5.93 9.68 -0.69
N GLU A 78 6.82 9.22 -1.57
CA GLU A 78 8.24 9.08 -1.24
C GLU A 78 8.92 10.46 -1.08
N LYS A 79 8.55 11.46 -1.90
CA LYS A 79 9.01 12.84 -1.73
C LYS A 79 8.60 13.39 -0.36
N ASP A 80 7.34 13.21 0.03
CA ASP A 80 6.80 13.69 1.31
C ASP A 80 7.41 12.96 2.51
N ARG A 81 7.68 11.66 2.36
CA ARG A 81 8.42 10.86 3.34
C ARG A 81 9.85 11.38 3.54
N MET A 82 10.54 11.74 2.45
CA MET A 82 11.89 12.29 2.50
C MET A 82 11.93 13.71 3.09
N THR A 83 10.99 14.60 2.75
CA THR A 83 10.91 15.95 3.32
C THR A 83 10.61 15.89 4.81
N TYR A 84 9.64 15.08 5.24
CA TYR A 84 9.34 14.86 6.66
C TYR A 84 10.55 14.30 7.42
N ALA A 85 11.26 13.31 6.85
CA ALA A 85 12.47 12.76 7.45
C ALA A 85 13.62 13.78 7.54
N ARG A 86 13.71 14.75 6.63
CA ARG A 86 14.65 15.87 6.69
C ARG A 86 14.25 16.86 7.79
N LEU A 87 13.01 17.34 7.82
CA LEU A 87 12.50 18.23 8.87
C LEU A 87 12.73 17.64 10.27
N LYS A 88 12.45 16.34 10.46
CA LYS A 88 12.69 15.64 11.73
C LYS A 88 14.18 15.52 12.11
N ARG A 89 15.09 15.51 11.14
CA ARG A 89 16.54 15.55 11.39
C ARG A 89 17.00 16.96 11.75
N ASP A 90 16.51 17.98 11.05
CA ASP A 90 16.92 19.36 11.25
C ASP A 90 16.39 19.90 12.60
N LEU A 91 15.14 19.59 12.98
CA LEU A 91 14.61 19.87 14.33
C LEU A 91 15.48 19.25 15.45
N LYS A 92 15.96 18.02 15.27
CA LYS A 92 16.85 17.38 16.26
C LYS A 92 18.20 18.08 16.38
N LYS A 93 18.76 18.58 15.26
CA LYS A 93 20.02 19.33 15.29
C LYS A 93 19.85 20.63 16.05
N ASN A 94 18.82 21.41 15.75
CA ASN A 94 18.59 22.72 16.37
C ASN A 94 18.36 22.59 17.89
N VAL A 95 17.56 21.62 18.33
CA VAL A 95 17.36 21.30 19.77
C VAL A 95 18.65 20.84 20.48
N THR A 96 19.68 20.43 19.75
CA THR A 96 21.00 20.08 20.30
C THR A 96 21.99 21.26 20.28
N ILE A 97 21.69 22.34 19.54
CA ILE A 97 22.53 23.55 19.44
C ILE A 97 22.08 24.62 20.45
N GLU A 98 20.81 24.61 20.86
CA GLU A 98 20.23 25.51 21.87
C GLU A 98 20.41 25.02 23.33
N LYS A 99 21.33 24.08 23.56
CA LYS A 99 21.66 23.48 24.87
C LYS A 99 23.15 23.54 25.17
#